data_AF-A0A3R7IFK2-F1
#
_entry.id   AF-A0A3R7IFK2-F1
#
_cell.length_a   1.000
_cell.length_b   1.000
_cell.length_c   1.000
_cell.angle_alpha   90.00
_cell.angle_beta   90.00
_cell.angle_gamma   90.00
#
_symmetry.space_group_name_H-M   'P 1'
#
loop_
_entity.id
_entity.type
_entity.pdbx_description
1 polymer ?
#
loop_
_entity_poly.entity_id
_entity_poly.type
_entity_poly.pdbx_seq_one_letter_code
_entity_poly.pdbx_strand_id
1 'polypeptide(L)' 'MSVIIPVRNEENKIERCLEAVFNQTIKPFEVIIVDGHSTE' A
#
# COMPACT_ATOMS: atom_id res chain seq x y z
N MET A 1 -12.97 -6.20 4.09
CA MET A 1 -12.37 -4.88 4.34
C MET A 1 -11.43 -4.58 3.19
N SER A 2 -11.69 -3.51 2.46
CA SER A 2 -10.82 -3.08 1.35
C SER A 2 -9.88 -1.99 1.86
N VAL A 3 -8.60 -2.07 1.51
CA VAL A 3 -7.59 -1.06 1.87
C VAL A 3 -7.12 -0.39 0.59
N ILE A 4 -7.24 0.93 0.52
CA ILE A 4 -6.86 1.72 -0.65
C ILE A 4 -5.64 2.56 -0.29
N ILE A 5 -4.56 2.41 -1.06
CA ILE A 5 -3.27 3.06 -0.80
C ILE A 5 -2.88 3.90 -2.04
N PRO A 6 -3.12 5.21 -2.03
CA PRO A 6 -2.57 6.09 -3.05
C PRO A 6 -1.06 6.25 -2.81
N VAL A 7 -0.26 6.14 -3.87
CA VAL A 7 1.21 6.27 -3.82
C VAL A 7 1.70 7.28 -4.85
N ARG A 8 2.77 8.00 -4.52
CA ARG A 8 3.48 8.89 -5.44
C ARG A 8 4.93 9.06 -4.99
N ASN A 9 5.89 8.55 -5.77
CA ASN A 9 7.34 8.56 -5.46
C ASN A 9 7.65 8.04 -4.05
N GLU A 10 6.98 6.96 -3.63
CA GLU A 10 7.14 6.37 -2.29
C GLU A 10 7.88 5.02 -2.31
N GLU A 11 8.72 4.77 -3.32
CA GLU A 11 9.51 3.54 -3.51
C GLU A 11 10.21 3.06 -2.22
N ASN A 12 10.80 3.97 -1.45
CA ASN A 12 11.56 3.66 -0.25
C ASN A 12 10.71 3.42 1.00
N LYS A 13 9.40 3.70 0.96
CA LYS A 13 8.49 3.59 2.12
C LYS A 13 7.34 2.62 1.91
N ILE A 14 6.97 2.36 0.66
CA ILE A 14 5.81 1.55 0.33
C ILE A 14 5.97 0.10 0.81
N GLU A 15 7.19 -0.45 0.80
CA GLU A 15 7.48 -1.80 1.29
C GLU A 15 7.05 -1.96 2.75
N ARG A 16 7.55 -1.09 3.65
CA ARG A 16 7.19 -1.11 5.07
C ARG A 16 5.69 -0.90 5.29
N CYS A 17 5.04 -0.08 4.47
CA CYS A 17 3.59 0.13 4.54
C CYS A 17 2.83 -1.15 4.21
N LEU A 18 3.21 -1.82 3.12
CA LEU A 18 2.61 -3.08 2.69
C LEU A 18 2.85 -4.19 3.72
N GLU A 19 4.06 -4.31 4.27
CA GLU A 19 4.35 -5.25 5.37
C GLU A 19 3.42 -5.04 6.56
N ALA A 20 3.19 -3.78 6.97
CA ALA A 20 2.29 -3.47 8.07
C ALA A 20 0.82 -3.85 7.74
N VAL A 21 0.36 -3.59 6.52
CA VAL A 21 -1.00 -3.93 6.06
C VAL A 21 -1.19 -5.44 6.01
N PHE A 22 -0.22 -6.18 5.47
CA PHE A 22 -0.31 -7.64 5.37
C PHE A 22 -0.09 -8.35 6.71
N ASN A 23 0.57 -7.72 7.69
CA ASN A 23 0.78 -8.29 9.03
C ASN A 23 -0.35 -8.03 10.03
N GLN A 24 -1.46 -7.41 9.62
CA GLN A 24 -2.61 -7.21 10.49
C GLN A 24 -3.25 -8.53 10.96
N THR A 25 -3.81 -8.52 12.18
CA THR A 25 -4.53 -9.66 12.77
C THR A 25 -5.77 -10.04 11.94
N ILE A 26 -6.47 -9.03 11.43
CA ILE A 26 -7.57 -9.21 10.47
C ILE A 26 -7.00 -8.90 9.09
N LYS A 27 -7.03 -9.88 8.18
CA LYS A 27 -6.52 -9.68 6.83
C LYS A 27 -7.48 -8.81 6.01
N PRO A 28 -6.96 -7.86 5.22
CA PRO A 28 -7.77 -7.17 4.23
C PRO A 28 -8.28 -8.20 3.20
N PHE A 29 -9.47 -7.95 2.69
CA PHE A 29 -10.05 -8.73 1.59
C PHE A 29 -9.33 -8.40 0.28
N GLU A 30 -9.02 -7.12 0.08
CA GLU A 30 -8.26 -6.62 -1.07
C GLU A 30 -7.42 -5.41 -0.64
N VAL A 31 -6.29 -5.24 -1.32
CA VAL A 31 -5.43 -4.06 -1.21
C VAL A 31 -5.29 -3.46 -2.61
N ILE A 32 -5.75 -2.23 -2.77
CA ILE A 32 -5.76 -1.52 -4.05
C ILE A 32 -4.73 -0.40 -3.96
N ILE A 33 -3.68 -0.49 -4.78
CA ILE A 33 -2.64 0.54 -4.88
C ILE A 33 -2.96 1.43 -6.07
N VAL A 34 -3.01 2.74 -5.85
CA VAL A 34 -3.28 3.73 -6.91
C VAL A 34 -2.05 4.61 -7.06
N ASP A 35 -1.30 4.41 -8.13
CA ASP A 35 -0.16 5.27 -8.44
C ASP A 35 -0.63 6.63 -9.01
N GLY A 36 -0.14 7.69 -8.39
CA GLY A 36 -0.42 9.08 -8.72
C GLY A 36 0.59 9.68 -9.69
N HIS A 37 1.01 8.90 -10.70
CA HIS A 37 2.03 9.29 -11.69
C HIS A 37 3.41 9.47 -11.05
N SER A 38 3.92 8.40 -10.44
CA SER A 38 5.31 8.37 -9.96
C SER A 38 6.29 8.49 -11.13
N THR A 39 7.39 9.21 -10.92
CA THR A 39 8.40 9.50 -11.96
C THR A 39 9.81 9.12 -11.56
N GLU A 40 9.96 8.61 -10.35
CA GLU A 40 11.23 8.22 -9.72
C GLU A 40 11.27 6.69 -9.59
#